data_AF-A0A7V5UR14-F1
#
_entry.id   AF-A0A7V5UR14-F1
#
_cell.length_a   1.000
_cell.length_b   1.000
_cell.length_c   1.000
_cell.angle_alpha   90.00
_cell.angle_beta   90.00
_cell.angle_gamma   90.00
#
_symmetry.space_group_name_H-M   'P 1'
#
loop_
_entity.id
_entity.type
_entity.pdbx_description
1 polymer ?
#
loop_
_entity_poly.entity_id
_entity_poly.type
_entity_poly.pdbx_seq_one_letter_code
_entity_poly.pdbx_strand_id
1 'polypeptide(L)'
;IKGFYLAVATLASQFFIVWLFNKVPWFFNYSATGQISVPPRQIFGFLVTGPDASPAITYLFTLTIVAIFALLAKNMARGNVGRSWMAIRDMDIAAEIIGIRPLKTKLIAFAVSSFYIGIAGALLFAVWLGSAEPTEAFGIDQSFLILFMIIIGGLGSILGSFLGAAFMVLMPIFLKNFMVDGLGVQPALSEHVQIMLMGALIIFFLIVEPHGLARLWQIAKEKLKIWPFPY
;
A
#
# COMPACT_ATOMS: atom_id res chain seq x y z
N ILE A 1 17.38 -15.45 -6.18
CA ILE A 1 17.75 -14.02 -6.24
C ILE A 1 18.14 -13.59 -4.84
N LYS A 2 19.39 -13.14 -4.63
CA LYS A 2 19.80 -12.55 -3.35
C LYS A 2 19.23 -11.14 -3.28
N GLY A 3 18.66 -10.75 -2.13
CA GLY A 3 17.75 -9.60 -1.98
C GLY A 3 18.29 -8.26 -2.52
N PHE A 4 19.60 -8.03 -2.41
CA PHE A 4 20.22 -6.78 -2.85
C PHE A 4 20.05 -6.50 -4.35
N TYR A 5 20.31 -7.50 -5.22
CA TYR A 5 20.20 -7.31 -6.67
C TYR A 5 18.76 -7.03 -7.12
N LEU A 6 17.77 -7.62 -6.45
CA LEU A 6 16.36 -7.39 -6.77
C LEU A 6 15.92 -5.97 -6.37
N ALA A 7 16.36 -5.50 -5.21
CA ALA A 7 16.06 -4.14 -4.75
C ALA A 7 16.63 -3.08 -5.71
N VAL A 8 17.89 -3.23 -6.12
CA VAL A 8 18.51 -2.32 -7.09
C VAL A 8 17.80 -2.37 -8.45
N ALA A 9 17.47 -3.58 -8.94
CA ALA A 9 16.78 -3.73 -10.22
C ALA A 9 15.36 -3.12 -10.22
N THR A 10 14.61 -3.26 -9.12
CA THR A 10 13.25 -2.69 -8.99
C THR A 10 13.29 -1.17 -8.86
N LEU A 11 14.26 -0.64 -8.11
CA LEU A 11 14.49 0.81 -8.01
C LEU A 11 14.89 1.40 -9.38
N ALA A 12 15.83 0.78 -10.09
CA ALA A 12 16.21 1.22 -11.44
C ALA A 12 15.03 1.14 -12.42
N SER A 13 14.23 0.08 -12.32
CA SER A 13 13.02 -0.10 -13.13
C SER A 13 11.98 0.99 -12.87
N GLN A 14 11.79 1.40 -11.60
CA GLN A 14 10.90 2.52 -11.26
C GLN A 14 11.33 3.81 -11.98
N PHE A 15 12.59 4.23 -11.81
CA PHE A 15 13.09 5.45 -12.45
C PHE A 15 13.02 5.38 -13.98
N PHE A 16 13.36 4.22 -14.55
CA PHE A 16 13.28 4.01 -15.99
C PHE A 16 11.85 4.10 -16.51
N ILE A 17 10.88 3.49 -15.83
CA ILE A 17 9.47 3.50 -16.25
C ILE A 17 8.89 4.92 -16.15
N VAL A 18 9.17 5.65 -15.07
CA VAL A 18 8.73 7.05 -14.93
C VAL A 18 9.37 7.92 -16.00
N TRP A 19 10.67 7.77 -16.26
CA TRP A 19 11.35 8.47 -17.35
C TRP A 19 10.73 8.13 -18.71
N LEU A 20 10.44 6.86 -18.98
CA LEU A 20 9.84 6.40 -20.22
C LEU A 20 8.46 7.04 -20.47
N PHE A 21 7.60 7.09 -19.44
CA PHE A 21 6.28 7.69 -19.54
C PHE A 21 6.33 9.20 -19.82
N ASN A 22 7.32 9.91 -19.29
CA ASN A 22 7.51 11.34 -19.57
C ASN A 22 8.19 11.59 -20.91
N LYS A 23 9.07 10.70 -21.37
CA LYS A 23 9.87 10.92 -22.58
C LYS A 23 9.11 10.61 -23.86
N VAL A 24 8.23 9.61 -23.84
CA VAL A 24 7.54 9.12 -25.04
C VAL A 24 6.14 9.76 -25.15
N PRO A 25 5.91 10.66 -26.14
CA PRO A 25 4.66 11.44 -26.22
C PRO A 25 3.37 10.65 -26.39
N TRP A 26 3.48 9.41 -26.88
CA TRP A 26 2.34 8.51 -27.03
C TRP A 26 1.62 8.22 -25.70
N PHE A 27 2.34 8.13 -24.57
CA PHE A 27 1.74 7.78 -23.29
C PHE A 27 0.84 8.87 -22.69
N PHE A 28 1.12 10.14 -23.00
CA PHE A 28 0.33 11.30 -22.58
C PHE A 28 -0.45 11.92 -23.73
N ASN A 29 -0.65 11.16 -24.82
CA ASN A 29 -1.42 11.57 -25.99
C ASN A 29 -1.01 12.95 -26.55
N TYR A 30 0.30 13.22 -26.60
CA TYR A 30 0.87 14.49 -27.08
C TYR A 30 0.36 15.74 -26.35
N SER A 31 -0.13 15.60 -25.11
CA SER A 31 -0.49 16.71 -24.23
C SER A 31 0.70 17.67 -24.03
N ALA A 32 0.45 18.97 -24.21
CA ALA A 32 1.47 20.01 -24.03
C ALA A 32 1.98 20.13 -22.59
N THR A 33 1.18 19.72 -21.60
CA THR A 33 1.55 19.71 -20.18
C THR A 33 2.20 18.41 -19.74
N GLY A 34 2.27 17.38 -20.59
CA GLY A 34 2.74 16.04 -20.20
C GLY A 34 1.79 15.27 -19.28
N GLN A 35 0.64 15.84 -18.93
CA GLN A 35 -0.34 15.21 -18.04
C GLN A 35 -1.16 14.15 -18.76
N ILE A 36 -1.43 13.04 -18.07
CA ILE A 36 -2.33 11.99 -18.53
C ILE A 36 -3.67 12.19 -17.82
N SER A 37 -4.75 12.40 -18.58
CA SER A 37 -6.11 12.55 -18.06
C SER A 37 -6.94 11.31 -18.32
N VAL A 38 -7.71 10.88 -17.33
CA VAL A 38 -8.63 9.75 -17.46
C VAL A 38 -10.00 10.26 -17.92
N PRO A 39 -10.54 9.78 -19.05
CA PRO A 39 -11.87 10.17 -19.49
C PRO A 39 -12.93 9.68 -18.49
N PRO A 40 -14.05 10.41 -18.34
CA PRO A 40 -15.15 9.95 -17.51
C PRO A 40 -15.68 8.60 -18.01
N ARG A 41 -15.83 7.63 -17.10
CA ARG A 41 -16.36 6.31 -17.42
C ARG A 41 -17.51 5.97 -16.49
N GLN A 42 -18.56 5.45 -17.10
CA GLN A 42 -19.71 4.92 -16.40
C GLN A 42 -19.58 3.41 -16.25
N ILE A 43 -19.87 2.90 -15.05
CA ILE A 43 -19.95 1.48 -14.75
C ILE A 43 -21.33 1.23 -14.16
N PHE A 44 -22.09 0.31 -14.76
CA PHE A 44 -23.48 0.02 -14.39
C PHE A 44 -24.39 1.26 -14.30
N GLY A 45 -24.17 2.26 -15.18
CA GLY A 45 -24.95 3.51 -15.23
C GLY A 45 -24.50 4.59 -14.23
N PHE A 46 -23.49 4.30 -13.41
CA PHE A 46 -22.93 5.26 -12.45
C PHE A 46 -21.57 5.78 -12.92
N LEU A 47 -21.34 7.09 -12.83
CA LEU A 47 -20.03 7.68 -13.09
C LEU A 47 -19.05 7.31 -11.97
N VAL A 48 -17.97 6.61 -12.34
CA VAL A 48 -16.92 6.16 -11.41
C VAL A 48 -15.64 6.96 -11.57
N THR A 49 -15.38 7.47 -12.77
CA THR A 49 -14.23 8.34 -13.04
C THR A 49 -14.70 9.66 -13.62
N GLY A 50 -13.94 10.72 -13.35
CA GLY A 50 -14.20 12.08 -13.85
C GLY A 50 -14.65 13.07 -12.77
N PRO A 51 -14.67 14.38 -13.08
CA PRO A 51 -14.95 15.44 -12.10
C PRO A 51 -16.38 15.38 -11.51
N ASP A 52 -17.33 14.88 -12.30
CA ASP A 52 -18.75 14.80 -11.91
C ASP A 52 -19.10 13.49 -11.18
N ALA A 53 -18.12 12.62 -10.93
CA ALA A 53 -18.35 11.36 -10.22
C ALA A 53 -18.65 11.63 -8.73
N SER A 54 -19.73 11.03 -8.23
CA SER A 54 -20.09 11.18 -6.81
C SER A 54 -19.02 10.54 -5.91
N PRO A 55 -18.51 11.25 -4.88
CA PRO A 55 -17.51 10.72 -3.96
C PRO A 55 -17.94 9.41 -3.27
N ALA A 56 -19.25 9.25 -3.03
CA ALA A 56 -19.78 8.03 -2.42
C ALA A 56 -19.67 6.83 -3.38
N ILE A 57 -19.92 7.05 -4.68
CA ILE A 57 -19.86 6.00 -5.70
C ILE A 57 -18.41 5.58 -5.93
N THR A 58 -17.49 6.54 -6.04
CA THR A 58 -16.06 6.25 -6.21
C THR A 58 -15.49 5.51 -5.00
N TYR A 59 -15.89 5.88 -3.79
CA TYR A 59 -15.55 5.17 -2.57
C TYR A 59 -16.07 3.72 -2.57
N LEU A 60 -17.36 3.51 -2.86
CA LEU A 60 -17.96 2.16 -2.88
C LEU A 60 -17.34 1.27 -3.97
N PHE A 61 -16.98 1.85 -5.12
CA PHE A 61 -16.27 1.16 -6.19
C PHE A 61 -14.87 0.72 -5.75
N THR A 62 -14.08 1.61 -5.16
CA THR A 62 -12.75 1.23 -4.64
C THR A 62 -12.88 0.22 -3.49
N LEU A 63 -13.86 0.38 -2.60
CA LEU A 63 -14.10 -0.53 -1.48
C LEU A 63 -14.46 -1.94 -1.96
N THR A 64 -15.29 -2.07 -3.00
CA THR A 64 -15.65 -3.38 -3.56
C THR A 64 -14.43 -4.08 -4.15
N ILE A 65 -13.56 -3.37 -4.88
CA ILE A 65 -12.31 -3.94 -5.40
C ILE A 65 -11.39 -4.36 -4.25
N VAL A 66 -11.18 -3.49 -3.26
CA VAL A 66 -10.36 -3.79 -2.09
C VAL A 66 -10.90 -5.01 -1.33
N ALA A 67 -12.22 -5.11 -1.15
CA ALA A 67 -12.85 -6.26 -0.48
C ALA A 67 -12.62 -7.57 -1.24
N ILE A 68 -12.78 -7.57 -2.57
CA ILE A 68 -12.50 -8.74 -3.42
C ILE A 68 -11.03 -9.14 -3.28
N PHE A 69 -10.11 -8.19 -3.40
CA PHE A 69 -8.67 -8.46 -3.30
C PHE A 69 -8.25 -8.93 -1.91
N ALA A 70 -8.85 -8.39 -0.85
CA ALA A 70 -8.61 -8.85 0.51
C ALA A 70 -9.08 -10.29 0.72
N LEU A 71 -10.24 -10.66 0.17
CA LEU A 71 -10.75 -12.03 0.20
C LEU A 71 -9.87 -12.99 -0.60
N LEU A 72 -9.45 -12.59 -1.81
CA LEU A 72 -8.51 -13.36 -2.64
C LEU A 72 -7.18 -13.58 -1.92
N ALA A 73 -6.61 -12.53 -1.32
CA ALA A 73 -5.37 -12.62 -0.54
C ALA A 73 -5.53 -13.57 0.65
N LYS A 74 -6.65 -13.48 1.38
CA LYS A 74 -6.94 -14.36 2.52
C LYS A 74 -7.06 -15.82 2.11
N ASN A 75 -7.74 -16.09 0.99
CA ASN A 75 -7.89 -17.45 0.47
C ASN A 75 -6.57 -18.01 -0.05
N MET A 76 -5.78 -17.18 -0.74
CA MET A 76 -4.47 -17.56 -1.27
C MET A 76 -3.46 -17.87 -0.15
N ALA A 77 -3.45 -17.06 0.92
CA ALA A 77 -2.62 -17.28 2.09
C ALA A 77 -2.92 -18.61 2.80
N ARG A 78 -4.20 -19.05 2.78
CA ARG A 78 -4.64 -20.33 3.34
C ARG A 78 -4.43 -21.53 2.40
N GLY A 79 -4.17 -21.28 1.12
CA GLY A 79 -3.98 -22.32 0.11
C GLY A 79 -2.58 -22.95 0.11
N ASN A 80 -2.36 -23.87 -0.83
CA ASN A 80 -1.04 -24.49 -1.04
C ASN A 80 0.02 -23.44 -1.40
N VAL A 81 -0.34 -22.46 -2.24
CA VAL A 81 0.57 -21.38 -2.68
C VAL A 81 1.07 -20.56 -1.50
N GLY A 82 0.17 -20.12 -0.62
CA GLY A 82 0.53 -19.38 0.60
C GLY A 82 1.43 -20.18 1.54
N ARG A 83 1.14 -21.47 1.74
CA ARG A 83 2.00 -22.36 2.53
C ARG A 83 3.40 -22.52 1.93
N SER A 84 3.51 -22.66 0.62
CA SER A 84 4.81 -22.72 -0.05
C SER A 84 5.60 -21.41 0.09
N TRP A 85 4.94 -20.25 0.11
CA TRP A 85 5.60 -18.97 0.40
C TRP A 85 6.10 -18.87 1.82
N MET A 86 5.31 -19.32 2.80
CA MET A 86 5.73 -19.36 4.21
C MET A 86 6.94 -20.28 4.38
N ALA A 87 6.94 -21.48 3.78
CA ALA A 87 8.07 -22.41 3.85
C ALA A 87 9.37 -21.81 3.29
N ILE A 88 9.30 -21.13 2.13
CA ILE A 88 10.48 -20.47 1.53
C ILE A 88 10.96 -19.26 2.35
N ARG A 89 10.02 -18.52 2.96
CA ARG A 89 10.35 -17.39 3.82
C ARG A 89 11.13 -17.84 5.06
N ASP A 90 10.73 -18.97 5.65
CA ASP A 90 11.31 -19.47 6.88
C ASP A 90 12.69 -20.11 6.62
N MET A 91 12.78 -21.08 5.69
CA MET A 91 14.05 -21.69 5.25
C MET A 91 13.96 -22.22 3.82
N ASP A 92 14.66 -21.59 2.88
CA ASP A 92 14.59 -21.97 1.47
C ASP A 92 15.25 -23.33 1.15
N ILE A 93 16.38 -23.64 1.78
CA ILE A 93 17.05 -24.94 1.66
C ILE A 93 16.13 -26.08 2.14
N ALA A 94 15.46 -25.90 3.29
CA ALA A 94 14.55 -26.91 3.83
C ALA A 94 13.31 -27.08 2.94
N ALA A 95 12.76 -25.99 2.41
CA ALA A 95 11.64 -26.02 1.47
C ALA A 95 11.98 -26.80 0.20
N GLU A 96 13.22 -26.70 -0.30
CA GLU A 96 13.68 -27.43 -1.47
C GLU A 96 13.76 -28.95 -1.24
N ILE A 97 14.21 -29.38 -0.05
CA ILE A 97 14.29 -30.81 0.32
C ILE A 97 12.91 -31.47 0.32
N ILE A 98 11.87 -30.76 0.76
CA ILE A 98 10.48 -31.26 0.76
C ILE A 98 9.77 -31.12 -0.60
N GLY A 99 10.51 -30.76 -1.67
CA GLY A 99 10.03 -30.74 -3.05
C GLY A 99 9.43 -29.41 -3.52
N ILE A 100 9.55 -28.31 -2.75
CA ILE A 100 9.10 -26.98 -3.19
C ILE A 100 10.18 -26.37 -4.06
N ARG A 101 9.87 -26.12 -5.34
CA ARG A 101 10.80 -25.49 -6.29
C ARG A 101 11.00 -24.00 -5.97
N PRO A 102 12.17 -23.55 -5.48
CA PRO A 102 12.32 -22.19 -4.97
C PRO A 102 12.13 -21.11 -6.04
N LEU A 103 12.63 -21.37 -7.26
CA LEU A 103 12.51 -20.45 -8.39
C LEU A 103 11.05 -20.13 -8.72
N LYS A 104 10.24 -21.16 -8.96
CA LYS A 104 8.82 -21.00 -9.35
C LYS A 104 8.04 -20.27 -8.27
N THR A 105 8.23 -20.65 -7.01
CA THR A 105 7.49 -20.08 -5.89
C THR A 105 7.85 -18.61 -5.64
N LYS A 106 9.14 -18.23 -5.76
CA LYS A 106 9.58 -16.81 -5.69
C LYS A 106 9.06 -15.98 -6.87
N LEU A 107 9.02 -16.55 -8.09
CA LEU A 107 8.44 -15.87 -9.26
C LEU A 107 6.94 -15.63 -9.13
N ILE A 108 6.18 -16.62 -8.64
CA ILE A 108 4.73 -16.44 -8.42
C ILE A 108 4.50 -15.42 -7.31
N ALA A 109 5.32 -15.41 -6.24
CA ALA A 109 5.24 -14.38 -5.20
C ALA A 109 5.39 -12.98 -5.80
N PHE A 110 6.44 -12.78 -6.62
CA PHE A 110 6.70 -11.51 -7.30
C PHE A 110 5.58 -11.12 -8.28
N ALA A 111 5.09 -12.05 -9.09
CA ALA A 111 4.01 -11.78 -10.04
C ALA A 111 2.71 -11.37 -9.34
N VAL A 112 2.33 -12.08 -8.27
CA VAL A 112 1.13 -11.76 -7.49
C VAL A 112 1.28 -10.41 -6.78
N SER A 113 2.43 -10.12 -6.15
CA SER A 113 2.66 -8.83 -5.51
C SER A 113 2.58 -7.66 -6.51
N SER A 114 3.20 -7.83 -7.68
CA SER A 114 3.19 -6.80 -8.73
C SER A 114 1.78 -6.59 -9.31
N PHE A 115 0.97 -7.64 -9.40
CA PHE A 115 -0.43 -7.54 -9.82
C PHE A 115 -1.27 -6.73 -8.83
N TYR A 116 -1.14 -6.98 -7.53
CA TYR A 116 -1.85 -6.22 -6.48
C TYR A 116 -1.46 -4.74 -6.51
N ILE A 117 -0.15 -4.44 -6.57
CA ILE A 117 0.35 -3.06 -6.63
C ILE A 117 -0.07 -2.37 -7.93
N GLY A 118 -0.05 -3.09 -9.07
CA GLY A 118 -0.49 -2.55 -10.35
C GLY A 118 -1.96 -2.11 -10.35
N ILE A 119 -2.84 -2.89 -9.72
CA ILE A 119 -4.25 -2.52 -9.58
C ILE A 119 -4.43 -1.36 -8.60
N ALA A 120 -3.69 -1.35 -7.49
CA ALA A 120 -3.70 -0.23 -6.56
C ALA A 120 -3.26 1.08 -7.24
N GLY A 121 -2.20 1.05 -8.04
CA GLY A 121 -1.73 2.19 -8.82
C GLY A 121 -2.73 2.64 -9.89
N ALA A 122 -3.38 1.69 -10.57
CA ALA A 122 -4.44 2.01 -11.53
C ALA A 122 -5.65 2.69 -10.87
N LEU A 123 -6.04 2.26 -9.67
CA LEU A 123 -7.12 2.90 -8.89
C LEU A 123 -6.71 4.28 -8.40
N LEU A 124 -5.48 4.43 -7.90
CA LEU A 124 -4.94 5.73 -7.49
C LEU A 124 -4.99 6.73 -8.65
N PHE A 125 -4.55 6.32 -9.84
CA PHE A 125 -4.56 7.19 -11.01
C PHE A 125 -5.96 7.47 -11.55
N ALA A 126 -6.75 6.42 -11.79
CA ALA A 126 -8.02 6.56 -12.50
C ALA A 126 -9.19 7.04 -11.64
N VAL A 127 -9.23 6.65 -10.37
CA VAL A 127 -10.37 6.93 -9.48
C VAL A 127 -10.05 8.07 -8.52
N TRP A 128 -8.82 8.17 -8.01
CA TRP A 128 -8.46 9.19 -7.02
C TRP A 128 -7.92 10.47 -7.66
N LEU A 129 -6.90 10.37 -8.52
CA LEU A 129 -6.27 11.55 -9.14
C LEU A 129 -7.08 12.07 -10.34
N GLY A 130 -7.56 11.19 -11.21
CA GLY A 130 -8.29 11.53 -12.44
C GLY A 130 -7.43 12.15 -13.54
N SER A 131 -6.40 12.90 -13.17
CA SER A 131 -5.34 13.39 -14.06
C SER A 131 -4.05 13.53 -13.28
N ALA A 132 -2.93 13.12 -13.86
CA ALA A 132 -1.64 13.26 -13.20
C ALA A 132 -0.47 13.30 -14.17
N GLU A 133 0.61 13.94 -13.73
CA GLU A 133 1.94 13.79 -14.33
C GLU A 133 2.62 12.55 -13.73
N PRO A 134 3.22 11.66 -14.56
CA PRO A 134 3.84 10.43 -14.08
C PRO A 134 4.94 10.64 -13.04
N THR A 135 5.72 11.72 -13.15
CA THR A 135 6.85 12.03 -12.25
C THR A 135 6.36 12.31 -10.83
N GLU A 136 5.37 13.17 -10.70
CA GLU A 136 4.83 13.62 -9.42
C GLU A 136 3.98 12.51 -8.77
N ALA A 137 3.15 11.81 -9.54
CA ALA A 137 2.23 10.83 -9.00
C ALA A 137 2.87 9.47 -8.65
N PHE A 138 3.96 9.08 -9.31
CA PHE A 138 4.60 7.77 -9.11
C PHE A 138 6.09 7.89 -8.72
N GLY A 139 6.44 9.02 -8.09
CA GLY A 139 7.77 9.25 -7.52
C GLY A 139 8.14 8.26 -6.41
N ILE A 140 9.41 8.29 -5.99
CA ILE A 140 9.93 7.38 -4.96
C ILE A 140 9.27 7.57 -3.59
N ASP A 141 8.75 8.76 -3.32
CA ASP A 141 8.07 9.10 -2.08
C ASP A 141 6.81 8.25 -1.87
N GLN A 142 6.08 7.94 -2.95
CA GLN A 142 4.94 7.02 -2.89
C GLN A 142 5.38 5.60 -2.53
N SER A 143 6.51 5.13 -3.08
CA SER A 143 7.08 3.82 -2.74
C SER A 143 7.44 3.74 -1.25
N PHE A 144 8.05 4.80 -0.70
CA PHE A 144 8.37 4.86 0.73
C PHE A 144 7.12 4.95 1.60
N LEU A 145 6.12 5.73 1.21
CA LEU A 145 4.85 5.84 1.92
C LEU A 145 4.17 4.47 2.05
N ILE A 146 4.07 3.71 0.95
CA ILE A 146 3.50 2.35 0.96
C ILE A 146 4.36 1.40 1.80
N LEU A 147 5.69 1.50 1.72
CA LEU A 147 6.60 0.72 2.56
C LEU A 147 6.35 0.99 4.05
N PHE A 148 6.22 2.26 4.46
CA PHE A 148 5.96 2.62 5.85
C PHE A 148 4.59 2.15 6.33
N MET A 149 3.54 2.21 5.50
CA MET A 149 2.25 1.61 5.83
C MET A 149 2.38 0.14 6.20
N ILE A 150 3.15 -0.64 5.43
CA ILE A 150 3.32 -2.08 5.68
C ILE A 150 4.20 -2.35 6.91
N ILE A 151 5.27 -1.57 7.10
CA ILE A 151 6.16 -1.70 8.26
C ILE A 151 5.39 -1.43 9.55
N ILE A 152 4.66 -0.31 9.63
CA ILE A 152 3.87 0.06 10.82
C ILE A 152 2.72 -0.94 11.02
N GLY A 153 2.05 -1.34 9.94
CA GLY A 153 0.95 -2.29 9.99
C GLY A 153 1.35 -3.70 10.45
N GLY A 154 2.53 -4.16 10.06
CA GLY A 154 3.08 -5.47 10.39
C GLY A 154 3.26 -6.35 9.15
N LEU A 155 4.50 -6.79 8.90
CA LEU A 155 4.87 -7.63 7.76
C LEU A 155 4.18 -8.99 7.81
N GLY A 156 3.55 -9.40 6.71
CA GLY A 156 2.91 -10.71 6.58
C GLY A 156 1.50 -10.81 7.18
N SER A 157 0.90 -9.69 7.62
CA SER A 157 -0.49 -9.65 8.10
C SER A 157 -1.40 -8.84 7.16
N ILE A 158 -2.45 -9.48 6.64
CA ILE A 158 -3.48 -8.80 5.84
C ILE A 158 -4.23 -7.75 6.67
N LEU A 159 -4.51 -8.04 7.95
CA LEU A 159 -5.13 -7.05 8.83
C LEU A 159 -4.15 -5.91 9.12
N GLY A 160 -2.86 -6.24 9.27
CA GLY A 160 -1.80 -5.26 9.47
C GLY A 160 -1.73 -4.23 8.35
N SER A 161 -1.83 -4.66 7.08
CA SER A 161 -1.84 -3.71 5.96
C SER A 161 -2.98 -2.69 6.03
N PHE A 162 -4.16 -3.08 6.53
CA PHE A 162 -5.27 -2.14 6.72
C PHE A 162 -5.02 -1.18 7.89
N LEU A 163 -4.51 -1.68 9.02
CA LEU A 163 -4.19 -0.83 10.18
C LEU A 163 -3.08 0.17 9.87
N GLY A 164 -2.04 -0.26 9.17
CA GLY A 164 -0.94 0.60 8.77
C GLY A 164 -1.37 1.69 7.78
N ALA A 165 -2.19 1.33 6.79
CA ALA A 165 -2.77 2.31 5.86
C ALA A 165 -3.70 3.30 6.60
N ALA A 166 -4.58 2.81 7.47
CA ALA A 166 -5.46 3.65 8.27
C ALA A 166 -4.66 4.61 9.18
N PHE A 167 -3.61 4.13 9.83
CA PHE A 167 -2.74 4.95 10.68
C PHE A 167 -2.04 6.04 9.88
N MET A 168 -1.37 5.67 8.77
CA MET A 168 -0.63 6.62 7.94
C MET A 168 -1.51 7.68 7.29
N VAL A 169 -2.79 7.40 7.02
CA VAL A 169 -3.72 8.36 6.41
C VAL A 169 -4.49 9.17 7.44
N LEU A 170 -5.01 8.53 8.49
CA LEU A 170 -5.86 9.21 9.48
C LEU A 170 -5.05 10.04 10.47
N MET A 171 -3.82 9.65 10.81
CA MET A 171 -3.02 10.40 11.78
C MET A 171 -2.66 11.81 11.29
N PRO A 172 -2.20 12.03 10.04
CA PRO A 172 -2.04 13.36 9.47
C PRO A 172 -3.30 14.23 9.59
N ILE A 173 -4.45 13.66 9.22
CA ILE A 173 -5.74 14.37 9.23
C ILE A 173 -6.11 14.75 10.66
N PHE A 174 -5.94 13.83 11.60
CA PHE A 174 -6.19 14.08 13.02
C PHE A 174 -5.28 15.18 13.57
N LEU A 175 -3.96 15.11 13.30
CA LEU A 175 -3.00 16.12 13.74
C LEU A 175 -3.31 17.49 13.13
N LYS A 176 -3.63 17.54 11.84
CA LYS A 176 -4.02 18.77 11.16
C LYS A 176 -5.25 19.41 11.81
N ASN A 177 -6.33 18.65 11.99
CA ASN A 177 -7.56 19.18 12.59
C ASN A 177 -7.33 19.61 14.05
N PHE A 178 -6.55 18.84 14.81
CA PHE A 178 -6.24 19.18 16.21
C PHE A 178 -5.37 20.45 16.33
N MET A 179 -4.33 20.57 15.50
CA MET A 179 -3.40 21.71 15.57
C MET A 179 -4.00 22.98 14.97
N VAL A 180 -4.70 22.88 13.84
CA VAL A 180 -5.27 24.04 13.14
C VAL A 180 -6.57 24.46 13.80
N ASP A 181 -7.55 23.55 13.94
CA ASP A 181 -8.88 23.91 14.43
C ASP A 181 -8.92 23.98 15.97
N GLY A 182 -8.10 23.18 16.66
CA GLY A 182 -8.06 23.15 18.13
C GLY A 182 -7.12 24.19 18.75
N LEU A 183 -5.89 24.30 18.22
CA LEU A 183 -4.83 25.15 18.81
C LEU A 183 -4.58 26.45 18.03
N GLY A 184 -5.24 26.66 16.88
CA GLY A 184 -5.09 27.87 16.07
C GLY A 184 -3.69 28.03 15.46
N VAL A 185 -2.93 26.94 15.31
CA VAL A 185 -1.59 26.97 14.72
C VAL A 185 -1.67 27.26 13.23
N GLN A 186 -0.76 28.08 12.71
CA GLN A 186 -0.70 28.41 11.29
C GLN A 186 -0.54 27.12 10.43
N PRO A 187 -1.31 26.96 9.33
CA PRO A 187 -1.27 25.75 8.51
C PRO A 187 0.14 25.36 8.04
N ALA A 188 0.97 26.33 7.67
CA ALA A 188 2.34 26.08 7.24
C ALA A 188 3.21 25.43 8.32
N LEU A 189 3.05 25.86 9.59
CA LEU A 189 3.77 25.24 10.72
C LEU A 189 3.22 23.85 11.03
N SER A 190 1.91 23.65 10.89
CA SER A 190 1.28 22.34 11.13
C SER A 190 1.80 21.27 10.18
N GLU A 191 2.07 21.61 8.91
CA GLU A 191 2.58 20.66 7.91
C GLU A 191 3.99 20.15 8.25
N HIS A 192 4.90 21.06 8.62
CA HIS A 192 6.26 20.70 9.00
C HIS A 192 6.28 19.86 10.28
N VAL A 193 5.45 20.23 11.27
CA VAL A 193 5.32 19.48 12.53
C VAL A 193 4.72 18.09 12.27
N GLN A 194 3.74 17.98 11.37
CA GLN A 194 3.15 16.71 10.98
C GLN A 194 4.19 15.76 10.36
N ILE A 195 5.04 16.26 9.44
CA ILE A 195 6.10 15.45 8.84
C ILE A 195 7.10 14.98 9.90
N MET A 196 7.51 15.88 10.81
CA MET A 196 8.44 15.56 11.89
C MET A 196 7.86 14.52 12.86
N LEU A 197 6.60 14.71 13.30
CA LEU A 197 5.90 13.77 14.18
C LEU A 197 5.69 12.42 13.49
N MET A 198 5.33 12.40 12.22
CA MET A 198 5.16 11.17 11.46
C MET A 198 6.48 10.39 11.38
N GLY A 199 7.58 11.06 11.04
CA GLY A 199 8.92 10.46 11.04
C GLY A 199 9.33 9.92 12.40
N ALA A 200 9.11 10.71 13.47
CA ALA A 200 9.38 10.29 14.84
C ALA A 200 8.55 9.07 15.25
N LEU A 201 7.27 9.02 14.85
CA LEU A 201 6.39 7.90 15.15
C LEU A 201 6.77 6.65 14.36
N ILE A 202 7.20 6.78 13.10
CA ILE A 202 7.75 5.66 12.33
C ILE A 202 8.96 5.06 13.05
N ILE A 203 9.90 5.91 13.48
CA ILE A 203 11.10 5.46 14.22
C ILE A 203 10.70 4.81 15.54
N PHE A 204 9.76 5.41 16.27
CA PHE A 204 9.25 4.85 17.52
C PHE A 204 8.64 3.47 17.32
N PHE A 205 7.75 3.29 16.32
CA PHE A 205 7.13 2.00 16.04
C PHE A 205 8.16 0.95 15.60
N LEU A 206 9.16 1.34 14.82
CA LEU A 206 10.26 0.45 14.44
C LEU A 206 11.07 -0.05 15.65
N ILE A 207 11.24 0.78 16.67
CA ILE A 207 11.99 0.42 17.89
C ILE A 207 11.13 -0.41 18.85
N VAL A 208 9.89 0.02 19.10
CA VAL A 208 9.05 -0.57 20.15
C VAL A 208 8.37 -1.85 19.66
N GLU A 209 7.93 -1.90 18.40
CA GLU A 209 7.11 -2.99 17.88
C GLU A 209 7.58 -3.51 16.52
N PRO A 210 8.60 -4.38 16.49
CA PRO A 210 9.13 -4.93 15.24
C PRO A 210 8.12 -5.80 14.47
N HIS A 211 7.02 -6.20 15.10
CA HIS A 211 5.94 -6.99 14.47
C HIS A 211 4.76 -6.12 14.00
N GLY A 212 4.79 -4.81 14.25
CA GLY A 212 3.77 -3.83 13.86
C GLY A 212 2.44 -3.93 14.61
N LEU A 213 1.52 -3.01 14.27
CA LEU A 213 0.20 -2.86 14.89
C LEU A 213 -0.67 -4.12 14.86
N ALA A 214 -0.46 -5.00 13.87
CA ALA A 214 -1.14 -6.29 13.82
C ALA A 214 -0.89 -7.15 15.06
N ARG A 215 0.33 -7.11 15.62
CA ARG A 215 0.67 -7.91 16.82
C ARG A 215 -0.03 -7.37 18.06
N LEU A 216 -0.08 -6.05 18.24
CA LEU A 216 -0.87 -5.42 19.32
C LEU A 216 -2.33 -5.83 19.28
N TRP A 217 -2.93 -5.80 18.09
CA TRP A 217 -4.32 -6.20 17.94
C TRP A 217 -4.55 -7.65 18.34
N GLN A 218 -3.64 -8.56 17.99
CA GLN A 218 -3.73 -9.96 18.42
C GLN A 218 -3.60 -10.10 19.94
N ILE A 219 -2.62 -9.44 20.56
CA ILE A 219 -2.41 -9.47 22.01
C ILE A 219 -3.64 -8.92 22.75
N ALA A 220 -4.19 -7.79 22.29
CA ALA A 220 -5.39 -7.20 22.85
C ALA A 220 -6.59 -8.15 22.73
N LYS A 221 -6.75 -8.82 21.59
CA LYS A 221 -7.82 -9.78 21.34
C LYS A 221 -7.67 -11.04 22.21
N GLU A 222 -6.45 -11.58 22.34
CA GLU A 222 -6.16 -12.71 23.22
C GLU A 222 -6.49 -12.36 24.67
N LYS A 223 -6.00 -11.20 25.14
CA LYS A 223 -6.27 -10.72 26.50
C LYS A 223 -7.76 -10.50 26.77
N LEU A 224 -8.51 -9.99 25.79
CA LEU A 224 -9.96 -9.76 25.91
C LEU A 224 -10.75 -11.08 25.88
N LYS A 225 -10.27 -12.10 25.17
CA LYS A 225 -10.91 -13.43 25.13
C LYS A 225 -10.72 -14.22 26.44
N ILE A 226 -9.61 -13.96 27.13
CA ILE A 226 -9.25 -14.58 28.41
C ILE A 226 -9.89 -13.80 29.59
N TRP A 227 -10.51 -12.64 29.34
CA TRP A 227 -11.23 -11.89 30.37
C TRP A 227 -12.66 -12.44 30.56
N PRO A 228 -13.14 -12.74 31.78
CA PRO A 228 -12.56 -12.44 33.10
C PRO A 228 -11.80 -13.58 33.80
N PHE A 229 -11.62 -14.75 33.18
CA PHE A 229 -10.94 -15.88 33.83
C PHE A 229 -9.58 -16.16 33.20
N PRO A 230 -8.46 -15.80 33.88
CA PRO A 230 -7.11 -15.96 33.35
C PRO A 230 -6.65 -17.42 33.42
N TYR A 231 -7.17 -18.26 32.51
CA TYR A 231 -6.59 -19.55 32.16
C TYR A 231 -6.59 -19.74 30.63
#